data_AF-A0A2T5RK01-F1
#
_entry.id   AF-A0A2T5RK01-F1
#
_cell.length_a   1.000
_cell.length_b   1.000
_cell.length_c   1.000
_cell.angle_alpha   90.00
_cell.angle_beta   90.00
_cell.angle_gamma   90.00
#
_symmetry.space_group_name_H-M   'P 1'
#
loop_
_entity.id
_entity.type
_entity.pdbx_description
1 polymer ?
#
loop_
_entity_poly.entity_id
_entity_poly.type
_entity_poly.pdbx_seq_one_letter_code
_entity_poly.pdbx_strand_id
1 'polypeptide(L)'
;MPVIFKEKKYDRLLIIMKELLIIVLLLLLSLLIINFFLDKLNQGYQAELSQLQQEELKYLSLIKKNEENNLAENSAAEKYNLLITLTGCSKEIKLNSLHLKNEKLTLTAESKEQELILKFVDSLKADHTFFNVNLLRLTQQNGYNFQLETIIRQ
;
A
#
# COMPACT_ATOMS: atom_id res chain seq x y z
N MET A 1 -72.78 -42.92 47.89
CA MET A 1 -72.83 -41.55 48.48
C MET A 1 -71.52 -40.85 48.17
N PRO A 2 -71.55 -39.57 47.74
CA PRO A 2 -70.48 -38.98 46.94
C PRO A 2 -69.34 -38.40 47.78
N VAL A 3 -68.15 -38.43 47.19
CA VAL A 3 -66.87 -37.99 47.75
C VAL A 3 -66.77 -36.47 47.66
N ILE A 4 -67.06 -35.76 48.75
CA ILE A 4 -66.93 -34.29 48.82
C ILE A 4 -65.72 -33.94 49.69
N PHE A 5 -64.51 -34.19 49.21
CA PHE A 5 -63.27 -33.64 49.82
C PHE A 5 -62.16 -33.55 48.76
N LYS A 6 -62.29 -32.65 47.78
CA LYS A 6 -61.17 -32.37 46.84
C LYS A 6 -61.05 -30.92 46.36
N GLU A 7 -61.94 -30.01 46.77
CA GLU A 7 -61.95 -28.64 46.23
C GLU A 7 -60.90 -27.72 46.87
N LYS A 8 -60.70 -27.79 48.20
CA LYS A 8 -59.86 -26.83 48.94
C LYS A 8 -58.37 -26.85 48.57
N LYS A 9 -57.85 -27.98 48.05
CA LYS A 9 -56.46 -28.10 47.59
C LYS A 9 -56.29 -27.61 46.14
N TYR A 10 -57.34 -27.76 45.33
CA TYR A 10 -57.34 -27.32 43.94
C TYR A 10 -57.28 -25.79 43.85
N ASP A 11 -58.02 -25.09 44.72
CA ASP A 11 -57.98 -23.63 44.79
C ASP A 11 -56.59 -23.08 45.14
N ARG A 12 -55.88 -23.71 46.08
CA ARG A 12 -54.51 -23.31 46.42
C ARG A 12 -53.52 -23.53 45.28
N LEU A 13 -53.61 -24.66 44.58
CA LEU A 13 -52.77 -24.92 43.41
C LEU A 13 -53.03 -23.91 42.29
N LEU A 14 -54.28 -23.54 42.08
CA LEU A 14 -54.69 -22.57 41.06
C LEU A 14 -54.18 -21.16 41.37
N ILE A 15 -54.16 -20.77 42.65
CA ILE A 15 -53.55 -19.51 43.12
C ILE A 15 -52.03 -19.51 42.87
N ILE A 16 -51.32 -20.57 43.25
CA ILE A 16 -49.88 -20.69 43.05
C ILE A 16 -49.52 -20.63 41.56
N MET A 17 -50.28 -21.31 40.70
CA MET A 17 -50.07 -21.27 39.25
C MET A 17 -50.26 -19.88 38.66
N LYS A 18 -51.24 -19.10 39.15
CA LYS A 18 -51.45 -17.71 38.72
C LYS A 18 -50.28 -16.81 39.11
N GLU A 19 -49.80 -16.91 40.35
CA GLU A 19 -48.65 -16.12 40.82
C GLU A 19 -47.38 -16.47 40.04
N LEU A 20 -47.14 -17.76 39.78
CA LEU A 20 -45.99 -18.21 38.99
C LEU A 20 -46.06 -17.69 37.54
N LEU A 21 -47.26 -17.65 36.94
CA LEU A 21 -47.46 -17.12 35.60
C LEU A 21 -47.21 -15.61 35.52
N ILE A 22 -47.59 -14.86 36.57
CA ILE A 22 -47.26 -13.42 36.69
C ILE A 22 -45.75 -13.20 36.78
N ILE A 23 -45.04 -14.03 37.57
CA ILE A 23 -43.58 -13.96 37.69
C ILE A 23 -42.93 -14.23 36.33
N VAL A 24 -43.36 -15.27 35.61
CA VAL A 24 -42.86 -15.59 34.27
C VAL A 24 -43.12 -14.45 33.28
N LEU A 25 -44.30 -13.83 33.34
CA LEU A 25 -44.66 -12.69 32.49
C LEU A 25 -43.74 -11.48 32.75
N LEU A 26 -43.47 -11.16 34.01
CA LEU A 26 -42.54 -10.08 34.39
C LEU A 26 -41.11 -10.38 33.90
N LEU A 27 -40.69 -11.63 33.96
CA LEU A 27 -39.37 -12.07 33.48
C LEU A 27 -39.24 -11.94 31.96
N LEU A 28 -40.29 -12.27 31.21
CA LEU A 28 -40.35 -12.10 29.76
C LEU A 28 -40.30 -10.61 29.36
N LEU A 29 -41.05 -9.77 30.06
CA LEU A 29 -41.01 -8.31 29.87
C LEU A 29 -39.62 -7.73 30.15
N SER A 30 -38.98 -8.16 31.24
CA SER A 30 -37.60 -7.80 31.57
C SER A 30 -36.62 -8.18 30.45
N LEU A 31 -36.68 -9.43 29.98
CA LEU A 31 -35.82 -9.93 28.90
C LEU A 31 -36.02 -9.14 27.60
N LEU A 32 -37.25 -8.77 27.25
CA LEU A 32 -37.54 -7.95 26.08
C LEU A 32 -36.89 -6.57 26.18
N ILE A 33 -36.98 -5.92 27.33
CA ILE A 33 -36.37 -4.60 27.56
C ILE A 33 -34.85 -4.71 27.44
N ILE A 34 -34.24 -5.70 28.10
CA ILE A 34 -32.78 -5.91 28.06
C ILE A 34 -32.32 -6.17 26.63
N ASN A 35 -33.01 -7.05 25.90
CA ASN A 35 -32.67 -7.38 24.52
C ASN A 35 -32.76 -6.15 23.60
N PHE A 36 -33.79 -5.31 23.77
CA PHE A 36 -33.92 -4.06 23.04
C PHE A 36 -32.76 -3.08 23.31
N PHE A 37 -32.34 -2.96 24.57
CA PHE A 37 -31.18 -2.13 24.93
C PHE A 37 -29.87 -2.66 24.35
N LEU A 38 -29.65 -3.98 24.40
CA LEU A 38 -28.44 -4.61 23.85
C LEU A 38 -28.37 -4.46 22.33
N ASP A 39 -29.48 -4.65 21.63
CA ASP A 39 -29.52 -4.52 20.16
C ASP A 39 -29.22 -3.08 19.72
N LYS A 40 -29.76 -2.09 20.44
CA LYS A 40 -29.46 -0.67 20.18
C LYS A 40 -27.98 -0.33 20.39
N LEU A 41 -27.36 -0.87 21.45
CA LEU A 41 -25.93 -0.68 21.68
C LEU A 41 -25.08 -1.35 20.59
N ASN A 42 -25.45 -2.58 20.21
CA ASN A 42 -24.75 -3.33 19.17
C ASN A 42 -24.79 -2.59 17.82
N GLN A 43 -25.93 -2.02 17.44
CA GLN A 43 -26.05 -1.18 16.24
C GLN A 43 -25.16 0.06 16.31
N GLY A 44 -25.05 0.70 17.48
CA GLY A 44 -24.13 1.82 17.70
C GLY A 44 -22.66 1.42 17.47
N TYR A 45 -22.23 0.31 18.07
CA TYR A 45 -20.88 -0.20 17.90
C TYR A 45 -20.58 -0.63 16.45
N GLN A 46 -21.54 -1.21 15.75
CA GLN A 46 -21.36 -1.57 14.34
C GLN A 46 -21.19 -0.33 13.44
N ALA A 47 -21.92 0.75 13.72
CA ALA A 47 -21.77 2.00 12.98
C ALA A 47 -20.39 2.64 13.23
N GLU A 48 -19.94 2.69 14.49
CA GLU A 48 -18.63 3.22 14.87
C GLU A 48 -17.48 2.39 14.26
N LEU A 49 -17.59 1.06 14.30
CA LEU A 49 -16.62 0.16 13.68
C LEU A 49 -16.53 0.36 12.16
N SER A 50 -17.66 0.58 11.50
CA SER A 50 -17.69 0.88 10.07
C SER A 50 -17.02 2.22 9.74
N GLN A 51 -17.18 3.24 10.59
CA GLN A 51 -16.52 4.53 10.43
C GLN A 51 -15.00 4.41 10.63
N LEU A 52 -14.56 3.71 11.67
CA LEU A 52 -13.14 3.47 11.94
C LEU A 52 -12.46 2.72 10.79
N GLN A 53 -13.11 1.72 10.22
CA GLN A 53 -12.58 1.01 9.04
C GLN A 53 -12.43 1.92 7.82
N GLN A 54 -13.36 2.85 7.59
CA GLN A 54 -13.24 3.82 6.51
C GLN A 54 -12.08 4.80 6.73
N GLU A 55 -11.88 5.24 7.98
CA GLU A 55 -10.75 6.10 8.33
C GLU A 55 -9.41 5.36 8.18
N GLU A 56 -9.31 4.11 8.64
CA GLU A 56 -8.13 3.27 8.47
C GLU A 56 -7.75 3.14 6.98
N LEU A 57 -8.72 2.83 6.11
CA LEU A 57 -8.50 2.75 4.67
C LEU A 57 -7.99 4.08 4.09
N LYS A 58 -8.52 5.21 4.56
CA LYS A 58 -8.06 6.54 4.15
C LYS A 58 -6.61 6.77 4.56
N TYR A 59 -6.23 6.45 5.80
CA TYR A 59 -4.85 6.61 6.26
C TYR A 59 -3.88 5.68 5.51
N LEU A 60 -4.26 4.42 5.29
CA LEU A 60 -3.46 3.48 4.49
C LEU A 60 -3.24 3.98 3.06
N SER A 61 -4.27 4.58 2.44
CA SER A 61 -4.14 5.16 1.09
C SER A 61 -3.16 6.33 1.04
N LEU A 62 -3.13 7.17 2.09
CA LEU A 62 -2.21 8.30 2.19
C LEU A 62 -0.78 7.86 2.43
N ILE A 63 -0.56 6.86 3.28
CA ILE A 63 0.76 6.28 3.54
C ILE A 63 1.33 5.68 2.26
N LYS A 64 0.55 4.86 1.55
CA LYS A 64 0.97 4.25 0.29
C LYS A 64 1.35 5.28 -0.78
N LYS A 65 0.55 6.34 -0.91
CA LYS A 65 0.86 7.45 -1.84
C LYS A 65 2.16 8.18 -1.45
N ASN A 66 2.42 8.32 -0.15
CA ASN A 66 3.65 8.94 0.33
C ASN A 66 4.89 8.06 0.07
N GLU A 67 4.76 6.75 0.23
CA GLU A 67 5.82 5.79 -0.12
C GLU A 67 6.15 5.81 -1.62
N GLU A 68 5.13 5.83 -2.48
CA GLU A 68 5.31 5.96 -3.94
C GLU A 68 6.01 7.27 -4.32
N ASN A 69 5.66 8.38 -3.66
CA ASN A 69 6.33 9.68 -3.88
C ASN A 69 7.78 9.67 -3.40
N ASN A 70 8.08 9.10 -2.22
CA ASN A 70 9.44 9.00 -1.71
C ASN A 70 10.34 8.13 -2.62
N LEU A 71 9.80 7.04 -3.16
CA LEU A 71 10.51 6.20 -4.15
C LEU A 71 10.79 6.98 -5.44
N ALA A 72 9.84 7.79 -5.91
CA ALA A 72 10.03 8.64 -7.09
C ALA A 72 11.10 9.73 -6.86
N GLU A 73 11.10 10.36 -5.69
CA GLU A 73 12.10 11.37 -5.30
C GLU A 73 13.50 10.77 -5.17
N ASN A 74 13.64 9.59 -4.56
CA ASN A 74 14.93 8.88 -4.47
C ASN A 74 15.47 8.51 -5.86
N SER A 75 14.61 8.01 -6.75
CA SER A 75 15.00 7.72 -8.14
C SER A 75 15.42 8.99 -8.91
N ALA A 76 14.80 10.14 -8.63
CA ALA A 76 15.21 11.41 -9.25
C ALA A 76 16.60 11.84 -8.76
N ALA A 77 16.87 11.75 -7.45
CA ALA A 77 18.17 12.07 -6.86
C ALA A 77 19.29 11.17 -7.40
N GLU A 78 19.05 9.86 -7.54
CA GLU A 78 20.01 8.93 -8.15
C GLU A 78 20.31 9.29 -9.61
N LYS A 79 19.28 9.61 -10.40
CA LYS A 79 19.46 10.06 -11.80
C LYS A 79 20.27 11.35 -11.89
N TYR A 80 20.03 12.31 -10.98
CA TYR A 80 20.80 13.55 -10.93
C TYR A 80 22.27 13.31 -10.59
N ASN A 81 22.57 12.48 -9.60
CA ASN A 81 23.94 12.11 -9.26
C ASN A 81 24.64 11.40 -10.41
N LEU A 82 23.96 10.48 -11.10
CA LEU A 82 24.49 9.80 -12.29
C LEU A 82 24.76 10.78 -13.44
N LEU A 83 23.85 11.73 -13.68
CA LEU A 83 24.06 12.80 -14.66
C LEU A 83 25.31 13.63 -14.34
N ILE A 84 25.51 14.00 -13.08
CA ILE A 84 26.70 14.73 -12.63
C ILE A 84 27.96 13.90 -12.92
N THR A 85 28.00 12.62 -12.54
CA THR A 85 29.15 11.73 -12.80
C THR A 85 29.45 11.61 -14.30
N LEU A 86 28.42 11.38 -15.12
CA LEU A 86 28.56 11.25 -16.58
C LEU A 86 29.06 12.55 -17.23
N THR A 87 28.57 13.71 -16.79
CA THR A 87 29.08 15.01 -17.28
C THR A 87 30.52 15.28 -16.87
N GLY A 88 30.99 14.73 -15.74
CA GLY A 88 32.40 14.74 -15.34
C GLY A 88 33.29 13.94 -16.29
N CYS A 89 32.79 12.83 -16.83
CA CYS A 89 33.52 11.96 -17.76
C CYS A 89 33.61 12.51 -19.19
N SER A 90 32.79 13.48 -19.60
CA SER A 90 32.82 14.00 -20.98
C SER A 90 32.39 15.45 -21.14
N LYS A 91 33.32 16.32 -21.56
CA LYS A 91 33.03 17.71 -21.94
C LYS A 91 32.48 17.87 -23.35
N GLU A 92 32.64 16.86 -24.22
CA GLU A 92 32.36 16.95 -25.66
C GLU A 92 31.30 15.94 -26.14
N ILE A 93 30.54 15.39 -25.19
CA ILE A 93 29.41 14.50 -25.44
C ILE A 93 28.18 15.19 -24.89
N LYS A 94 27.16 15.34 -25.73
CA LYS A 94 25.88 15.88 -25.35
C LYS A 94 24.93 14.73 -25.02
N LEU A 95 24.55 14.65 -23.76
CA LEU A 95 23.62 13.65 -23.26
C LEU A 95 22.21 13.99 -23.72
N ASN A 96 21.53 13.04 -24.37
CA ASN A 96 20.16 13.23 -24.86
C ASN A 96 19.14 12.60 -23.92
N SER A 97 19.41 11.39 -23.41
CA SER A 97 18.52 10.74 -22.44
C SER A 97 19.27 9.75 -21.56
N LEU A 98 18.76 9.58 -20.34
CA LEU A 98 19.25 8.67 -19.33
C LEU A 98 18.06 7.89 -18.76
N HIS A 99 18.12 6.57 -18.86
CA HIS A 99 17.10 5.68 -18.31
C HIS A 99 17.74 4.71 -17.32
N LEU A 100 17.28 4.75 -16.08
CA LEU A 100 17.63 3.79 -15.03
C LEU A 100 16.44 2.85 -14.82
N LYS A 101 16.67 1.54 -14.97
CA LYS A 101 15.67 0.49 -14.70
C LYS A 101 16.38 -0.77 -14.21
N ASN A 102 15.98 -1.27 -13.04
CA ASN A 102 16.51 -2.51 -12.45
C ASN A 102 18.06 -2.54 -12.48
N GLU A 103 18.71 -1.52 -11.90
CA GLU A 103 20.18 -1.35 -11.84
C GLU A 103 20.91 -1.19 -13.18
N LYS A 104 20.15 -1.27 -14.28
CA LYS A 104 20.64 -1.07 -15.64
C LYS A 104 20.44 0.39 -16.05
N LEU A 105 21.54 1.03 -16.40
CA LEU A 105 21.59 2.36 -16.96
C LEU A 105 21.67 2.26 -18.48
N THR A 106 20.71 2.87 -19.16
CA THR A 106 20.77 3.09 -20.61
C THR A 106 20.97 4.58 -20.86
N LEU A 107 22.03 4.90 -21.59
CA LEU A 107 22.39 6.26 -21.97
C LEU A 107 22.28 6.41 -23.48
N THR A 108 21.64 7.48 -23.94
CA THR A 108 21.72 7.92 -25.34
C THR A 108 22.37 9.29 -25.39
N ALA A 109 23.37 9.45 -26.24
CA ALA A 109 24.11 10.69 -26.36
C ALA A 109 24.62 10.91 -27.79
N GLU A 110 25.07 12.13 -28.05
CA GLU A 110 25.64 12.56 -29.31
C GLU A 110 27.04 13.12 -29.12
N SER A 111 27.92 12.87 -30.08
CA SER A 111 29.23 13.52 -30.17
C SER A 111 29.53 13.88 -31.62
N LYS A 112 30.43 14.85 -31.82
CA LYS A 112 30.88 15.22 -33.17
C LYS A 112 31.88 14.22 -33.74
N GLU A 113 32.58 13.48 -32.89
CA GLU A 113 33.67 12.60 -33.28
C GLU A 113 33.51 11.22 -32.66
N GLN A 114 33.73 10.18 -33.45
CA GLN A 114 33.66 8.79 -32.99
C GLN A 114 34.75 8.47 -31.95
N GLU A 115 35.94 9.07 -32.09
CA GLU A 115 37.05 8.86 -31.16
C GLU A 115 36.68 9.30 -29.73
N LEU A 116 35.93 10.40 -29.59
CA LEU A 116 35.46 10.89 -28.30
C LEU A 116 34.48 9.92 -27.64
N ILE A 117 33.64 9.25 -28.44
CA ILE A 117 32.72 8.23 -27.94
C ILE A 117 33.50 7.04 -27.37
N LEU A 118 34.53 6.57 -28.08
CA LEU A 118 35.37 5.47 -27.60
C LEU A 118 36.13 5.86 -26.33
N LYS A 119 36.74 7.05 -26.29
CA LYS A 119 37.40 7.59 -25.08
C LYS A 119 36.46 7.70 -23.89
N PHE A 120 35.21 8.06 -24.12
CA PHE A 120 34.19 8.11 -23.08
C PHE A 120 33.81 6.72 -22.58
N VAL A 121 33.58 5.76 -23.49
CA VAL A 121 33.33 4.37 -23.12
C VAL A 121 34.49 3.80 -22.31
N ASP A 122 35.73 4.09 -22.70
CA ASP A 122 36.92 3.63 -21.97
C ASP A 122 37.07 4.32 -20.62
N SER A 123 36.77 5.63 -20.52
CA SER A 123 36.71 6.35 -19.25
C SER A 123 35.68 5.75 -18.30
N LEU A 124 34.49 5.39 -18.80
CA LEU A 124 33.46 4.73 -18.00
C LEU A 124 33.86 3.32 -17.56
N LYS A 125 34.59 2.57 -18.39
CA LYS A 125 35.14 1.26 -18.01
C LYS A 125 36.24 1.35 -16.97
N ALA A 126 37.01 2.44 -16.98
CA ALA A 126 38.06 2.70 -16.00
C ALA A 126 37.49 3.16 -14.64
N ASP A 127 36.29 3.75 -14.65
CA ASP A 127 35.59 4.15 -13.43
C ASP A 127 34.96 2.93 -12.73
N HIS A 128 35.36 2.70 -11.47
CA HIS A 128 34.88 1.57 -10.66
C HIS A 128 33.40 1.65 -10.28
N THR A 129 32.72 2.75 -10.57
CA THR A 129 31.28 2.95 -10.33
C THR A 129 30.43 2.19 -11.36
N PHE A 130 30.96 1.98 -12.57
CA PHE A 130 30.22 1.42 -13.70
C PHE A 130 30.74 0.02 -14.06
N PHE A 131 29.82 -0.93 -14.22
CA PHE A 131 30.13 -2.33 -14.55
C PHE A 131 29.46 -2.72 -15.86
N ASN A 132 30.12 -3.59 -16.64
CA ASN A 132 29.57 -4.10 -17.91
C ASN A 132 29.14 -3.00 -18.89
N VAL A 133 30.01 -2.00 -19.06
CA VAL A 133 29.82 -0.89 -20.01
C VAL A 133 29.86 -1.42 -21.45
N ASN A 134 28.69 -1.46 -22.10
CA ASN A 134 28.46 -1.99 -23.43
C ASN A 134 27.94 -0.89 -24.36
N LEU A 135 28.61 -0.71 -25.51
CA LEU A 135 28.10 0.14 -26.59
C LEU A 135 27.08 -0.65 -27.40
N LEU A 136 25.79 -0.32 -27.26
CA LEU A 136 24.70 -1.03 -27.93
C LEU A 136 24.51 -0.59 -29.39
N ARG A 137 24.68 0.71 -29.63
CA ARG A 137 24.45 1.30 -30.95
C ARG A 137 25.38 2.49 -31.18
N LEU A 138 25.88 2.58 -32.40
CA LEU A 138 26.60 3.74 -32.92
C LEU A 138 26.09 4.02 -34.33
N THR A 139 25.57 5.21 -34.57
CA THR A 139 25.01 5.62 -35.86
C THR A 139 25.52 6.98 -36.25
N GLN A 140 25.99 7.10 -37.49
CA GLN A 140 26.47 8.35 -38.05
C GLN A 140 25.32 9.09 -38.73
N GLN A 141 25.10 10.35 -38.35
CA GLN A 141 24.17 11.32 -38.90
C GLN A 141 24.91 12.68 -39.01
N ASN A 142 24.27 13.81 -38.67
CA ASN A 142 24.92 15.11 -38.48
C ASN A 142 25.80 15.12 -37.21
N GLY A 143 26.72 14.15 -37.10
CA GLY A 143 27.43 13.74 -35.88
C GLY A 143 27.30 12.24 -35.64
N TYR A 144 27.73 11.77 -34.48
CA TYR A 144 27.63 10.39 -34.05
C TYR A 144 26.64 10.28 -32.88
N ASN A 145 25.53 9.60 -33.12
CA ASN A 145 24.57 9.22 -32.09
C ASN A 145 24.92 7.83 -31.58
N PHE A 146 24.98 7.68 -30.26
CA PHE A 146 25.30 6.39 -29.65
C PHE A 146 24.42 6.07 -28.46
N GLN A 147 24.27 4.78 -28.22
CA GLN A 147 23.56 4.22 -27.08
C GLN A 147 24.51 3.30 -26.32
N LEU A 148 24.66 3.57 -25.03
CA LEU A 148 25.45 2.81 -24.08
C LEU A 148 24.51 2.16 -23.07
N GLU A 149 24.89 0.98 -22.62
CA GLU A 149 24.33 0.33 -21.45
C GLU A 149 25.42 0.04 -20.41
N THR A 150 25.11 0.24 -19.14
CA THR A 150 26.00 -0.13 -18.03
C THR A 150 25.17 -0.52 -16.80
N ILE A 151 25.77 -1.25 -15.89
CA ILE A 151 25.22 -1.57 -14.58
C ILE A 151 25.89 -0.66 -13.54
N ILE A 152 25.12 -0.16 -12.58
CA ILE A 152 25.64 0.65 -11.47
C ILE A 152 25.61 -0.23 -10.22
N ARG A 153 26.70 -0.23 -9.44
CA ARG A 153 26.73 -0.91 -8.16
C ARG A 153 26.12 -0.02 -7.08
N GLN A 154 25.19 -0.56 -6.30
CA GLN A 154 24.75 0.04 -5.03
C GLN A 154 25.83 -0.16 -3.96
#